data_AF-A0A3D5LAS6-F1
#
_entry.id   AF-A0A3D5LAS6-F1
#
_cell.length_a   1.000
_cell.length_b   1.000
_cell.length_c   1.000
_cell.angle_alpha   90.00
_cell.angle_beta   90.00
_cell.angle_gamma   90.00
#
_symmetry.space_group_name_H-M   'P 1'
#
loop_
_entity.id
_entity.type
_entity.pdbx_description
1 polymer ?
#
loop_
_entity_poly.entity_id
_entity_poly.type
_entity_poly.pdbx_seq_one_letter_code
_entity_poly.pdbx_strand_id
1 'polypeptide(L)'
;GTWLFPADQNTVFTLLLGLLAIWAGDLICGTGPGVSYGTREKTGDGGRKAVGQRRFPLEYERYIRVLAAVPFGLAAYCLKTDYGFMGVLLIVILYTLRTEPQLRTAVCAVFLFCMYMDFYGAAACVAIFLINRYNGEKGGGNGRIFYLFYPLHLLVIRGIKMVVGL
;
A
#
# COMPACT_ATOMS: atom_id res chain seq x y z
N GLY A 1 19.03 -6.69 -27.53
CA GLY A 1 19.48 -6.53 -26.14
C GLY A 1 18.95 -5.24 -25.57
N THR A 2 17.71 -5.26 -25.07
CA THR A 2 17.06 -4.11 -24.43
C THR A 2 16.40 -4.62 -23.15
N TRP A 3 17.25 -4.90 -22.16
CA TRP A 3 16.91 -5.37 -20.81
C TRP A 3 16.59 -4.21 -19.85
N LEU A 4 16.37 -3.02 -20.38
CA LEU A 4 15.96 -1.82 -19.65
C LEU A 4 14.71 -1.32 -20.35
N PHE A 5 13.54 -1.70 -19.83
CA PHE A 5 12.27 -1.03 -20.11
C PHE A 5 12.08 0.04 -19.03
N PRO A 6 12.56 1.29 -19.21
CA PRO A 6 12.37 2.37 -18.26
C PRO A 6 10.94 2.96 -18.30
N ALA A 7 10.00 2.32 -19.00
CA ALA A 7 8.61 2.75 -19.10
C ALA A 7 7.73 2.18 -17.96
N ASP A 8 8.01 0.96 -17.47
CA ASP A 8 7.21 0.28 -16.44
C ASP A 8 7.83 0.37 -15.03
N GLN A 9 9.02 0.95 -14.89
CA GLN A 9 9.75 1.01 -13.61
C GLN A 9 9.30 2.16 -12.70
N ASN A 10 8.43 3.04 -13.22
CA ASN A 10 7.89 4.22 -12.56
C ASN A 10 7.04 3.89 -11.32
N THR A 11 6.41 2.72 -11.29
CA THR A 11 5.64 2.22 -10.14
C THR A 11 6.51 1.99 -8.89
N VAL A 12 7.76 1.51 -9.07
CA VAL A 12 8.70 1.30 -7.96
C VAL A 12 9.04 2.63 -7.29
N PHE A 13 9.14 3.71 -8.06
CA PHE A 13 9.39 5.05 -7.53
C PHE A 13 8.20 5.58 -6.72
N THR A 14 6.96 5.37 -7.15
CA THR A 14 5.77 5.74 -6.35
C THR A 14 5.76 4.98 -5.02
N LEU A 15 6.05 3.66 -5.05
CA LEU A 15 6.10 2.85 -3.84
C LEU A 15 7.21 3.30 -2.89
N LEU A 16 8.40 3.59 -3.42
CA LEU A 16 9.53 4.08 -2.65
C LEU A 16 9.21 5.44 -2.00
N LEU A 17 8.62 6.37 -2.76
CA LEU A 17 8.22 7.68 -2.23
C LEU A 17 7.11 7.56 -1.18
N GLY A 18 6.14 6.66 -1.37
CA GLY A 18 5.11 6.36 -0.37
C GLY A 18 5.69 5.78 0.92
N LEU A 19 6.67 4.88 0.81
CA LEU A 19 7.35 4.31 1.98
C LEU A 19 8.20 5.36 2.71
N LEU A 20 8.92 6.21 1.96
CA LEU A 20 9.66 7.33 2.55
C LEU A 20 8.74 8.33 3.24
N ALA A 21 7.56 8.61 2.68
CA ALA A 21 6.56 9.47 3.31
C ALA A 21 6.08 8.91 4.65
N ILE A 22 5.80 7.60 4.71
CA ILE A 22 5.44 6.92 5.95
C ILE A 22 6.58 7.01 6.96
N TRP A 23 7.81 6.69 6.53
CA TRP A 23 8.99 6.72 7.39
C TRP A 23 9.26 8.12 7.95
N ALA A 24 9.16 9.15 7.12
CA ALA A 24 9.28 10.54 7.54
C ALA A 24 8.17 10.93 8.55
N GLY A 25 6.93 10.52 8.29
CA GLY A 25 5.82 10.73 9.22
C GLY A 25 6.04 10.07 10.58
N ASP A 26 6.58 8.84 10.60
CA ASP A 26 6.87 8.11 11.83
C ASP A 26 8.05 8.72 12.61
N LEU A 27 9.07 9.23 11.90
CA LEU A 27 10.18 9.99 12.49
C LEU A 27 9.67 11.25 13.20
N ILE A 28 8.76 12.00 12.57
CA ILE A 28 8.19 13.24 13.13
C ILE A 28 7.28 12.94 14.32
N CYS A 29 6.50 11.85 14.26
CA CYS A 29 5.67 11.41 15.38
C CYS A 29 6.49 10.87 16.57
N GLY A 30 7.82 10.79 16.47
CA GLY A 30 8.69 10.22 17.50
C GLY A 30 8.52 8.71 17.65
N THR A 31 7.90 8.05 16.66
CA THR A 31 7.79 6.61 16.61
C THR A 31 9.09 6.13 15.98
N GLY A 32 10.13 5.95 16.82
CA GLY A 32 11.43 5.48 16.34
C GLY A 32 11.32 4.18 15.52
N PRO A 33 12.36 3.80 14.76
CA PRO A 33 12.35 2.66 13.82
C PRO A 33 12.09 1.27 14.46
N GLY A 34 11.73 1.22 15.74
CA GLY A 34 11.27 0.05 16.48
C GLY A 34 9.76 -0.20 16.45
N VAL A 35 9.00 0.33 15.48
CA VAL A 35 7.65 -0.16 15.20
C VAL A 35 7.77 -1.57 14.64
N SER A 36 7.89 -2.54 15.56
CA SER A 36 7.65 -3.94 15.31
C SER A 36 6.27 -4.05 14.68
N TYR A 37 6.23 -4.27 13.36
CA TYR A 37 5.02 -4.62 12.63
C TYR A 37 4.52 -5.92 13.25
N GLY A 38 3.54 -5.78 14.16
CA GLY A 38 3.17 -6.81 15.12
C GLY A 38 3.24 -8.24 14.58
N THR A 39 4.22 -8.98 15.09
CA THR A 39 4.05 -10.42 15.30
C THR A 39 2.84 -10.54 16.22
N ARG A 40 1.71 -11.01 15.68
CA ARG A 40 0.51 -11.31 16.46
C ARG A 40 0.80 -12.54 17.30
N GLU A 41 1.43 -12.31 18.46
CA GLU A 41 1.64 -13.34 19.47
C GLU A 41 0.26 -13.76 20.00
N LYS A 42 -0.08 -15.02 19.77
CA LYS A 42 -1.35 -15.60 20.18
C LYS A 42 -1.38 -15.68 21.71
N THR A 43 -2.52 -15.27 22.25
CA THR A 43 -2.92 -15.27 23.66
C THR A 43 -2.33 -16.44 24.44
N GLY A 44 -1.42 -16.11 25.34
CA GLY A 44 -0.92 -16.96 26.40
C GLY A 44 -0.73 -16.08 27.63
N ASP A 45 -1.30 -16.53 28.73
CA ASP A 45 -1.30 -15.99 30.09
C ASP A 45 0.01 -15.30 30.55
N GLY A 46 -0.14 -14.33 31.46
CA GLY A 46 0.98 -13.77 32.23
C GLY A 46 1.39 -12.36 31.82
N GLY A 47 1.01 -11.38 32.63
CA GLY A 47 1.24 -9.97 32.38
C GLY A 47 2.71 -9.57 32.18
N ARG A 48 2.93 -8.57 31.33
CA ARG A 48 4.12 -7.71 31.35
C ARG A 48 3.77 -6.29 30.87
N LYS A 49 4.18 -5.34 31.70
CA LYS A 49 4.07 -3.89 31.56
C LYS A 49 5.08 -3.36 30.53
N ALA A 50 4.79 -2.14 30.09
CA ALA A 50 5.66 -1.15 29.45
C ALA A 50 5.95 -1.32 27.94
N VAL A 51 5.10 -0.69 27.12
CA VAL A 51 5.48 -0.29 25.76
C VAL A 51 5.09 1.18 25.54
N GLY A 52 6.13 2.02 25.49
CA GLY A 52 6.19 3.27 24.72
C GLY A 52 5.05 4.27 24.91
N GLN A 53 5.28 5.23 25.79
CA GLN A 53 4.49 6.45 25.96
C GLN A 53 4.28 7.15 24.60
N ARG A 54 3.06 7.02 24.04
CA ARG A 54 2.63 7.80 22.86
C ARG A 54 2.74 9.28 23.21
N ARG A 55 3.58 10.01 22.48
CA ARG A 55 3.88 11.43 22.77
C ARG A 55 2.77 12.39 22.32
N PHE A 56 1.84 11.94 21.46
CA PHE A 56 0.76 12.74 20.88
C PHE A 56 -0.59 11.98 20.83
N PRO A 57 -1.74 12.68 20.82
CA PRO A 57 -3.05 12.08 20.59
C PRO A 57 -3.17 11.50 19.15
N LEU A 58 -3.90 10.40 18.99
CA LEU A 58 -4.04 9.62 17.74
C LEU A 58 -4.47 10.47 16.52
N GLU A 59 -5.32 11.48 16.71
CA GLU A 59 -5.77 12.40 15.66
C GLU A 59 -4.60 13.23 15.07
N TYR A 60 -3.65 13.65 15.92
CA TYR A 60 -2.52 14.49 15.51
C TYR A 60 -1.46 13.69 14.74
N GLU A 61 -1.26 12.42 15.10
CA GLU A 61 -0.38 11.51 14.33
C GLU A 61 -0.87 11.35 12.88
N ARG A 62 -2.19 11.28 12.66
CA ARG A 62 -2.79 11.17 11.32
C ARG A 62 -2.50 12.41 10.49
N TYR A 63 -2.71 13.58 11.08
CA TYR A 63 -2.49 14.86 10.41
C TYR A 63 -1.02 15.06 10.04
N ILE A 64 -0.09 14.75 10.96
CA ILE A 64 1.35 14.85 10.70
C ILE A 64 1.78 13.94 9.55
N ARG A 65 1.29 12.69 9.50
CA ARG A 65 1.65 11.74 8.43
C ARG A 65 1.14 12.19 7.06
N VAL A 66 -0.08 12.72 6.99
CA VAL A 66 -0.63 13.28 5.74
C VAL A 66 0.14 14.53 5.32
N LEU A 67 0.48 15.41 6.26
CA LEU A 67 1.29 16.60 5.98
C LEU A 67 2.70 16.23 5.48
N ALA A 68 3.33 15.22 6.11
CA ALA A 68 4.63 14.70 5.71
C ALA A 68 4.61 14.10 4.29
N ALA A 69 3.46 13.60 3.81
CA ALA A 69 3.32 13.01 2.49
C ALA A 69 3.26 14.04 1.34
N VAL A 70 2.87 15.28 1.62
CA VAL A 70 2.73 16.35 0.61
C VAL A 70 4.02 16.58 -0.21
N PRO A 71 5.22 16.76 0.40
CA PRO A 71 6.44 16.95 -0.39
C PRO A 71 6.82 15.73 -1.22
N PHE A 72 6.57 14.51 -0.73
CA PHE A 72 6.87 13.28 -1.49
C PHE A 72 5.89 13.06 -2.64
N GLY A 73 4.63 13.44 -2.46
CA GLY A 73 3.65 13.46 -3.55
C GLY A 73 4.02 14.47 -4.63
N LEU A 74 4.52 15.65 -4.25
CA LEU A 74 5.02 16.64 -5.21
C LEU A 74 6.27 16.12 -5.95
N ALA A 75 7.19 15.47 -5.24
CA ALA A 75 8.33 14.79 -5.86
C ALA A 75 7.87 13.70 -6.84
N ALA A 76 6.84 12.92 -6.50
CA ALA A 76 6.26 11.90 -7.38
C ALA A 76 5.64 12.49 -8.66
N TYR A 77 5.07 13.69 -8.56
CA TYR A 77 4.57 14.45 -9.71
C TYR A 77 5.70 14.96 -10.61
N CYS A 78 6.75 15.55 -10.01
CA CYS A 78 7.94 16.00 -10.75
C CYS A 78 8.67 14.83 -11.44
N LEU A 79 8.69 13.66 -10.82
CA LEU A 79 9.33 12.44 -11.35
C LEU A 79 8.47 11.70 -12.39
N LYS A 80 7.27 12.20 -12.73
CA LYS A 80 6.32 11.54 -13.66
C LYS A 80 6.11 10.05 -13.36
N THR A 81 5.97 9.71 -12.08
CA THR A 81 5.71 8.31 -11.69
C THR A 81 4.30 7.88 -12.12
N ASP A 82 4.09 6.58 -12.40
CA ASP A 82 2.86 6.06 -13.03
C ASP A 82 1.58 6.39 -12.25
N TYR A 83 1.69 6.43 -10.92
CA TYR A 83 0.57 6.75 -10.02
C TYR A 83 0.65 8.18 -9.46
N GLY A 84 1.77 8.88 -9.71
CA GLY A 84 1.99 10.27 -9.30
C GLY A 84 1.70 10.56 -7.83
N PHE A 85 1.13 11.73 -7.59
CA PHE A 85 0.69 12.18 -6.26
C PHE A 85 -0.36 11.25 -5.63
N MET A 86 -1.28 10.73 -6.45
CA MET A 86 -2.44 9.97 -5.97
C MET A 86 -2.05 8.61 -5.40
N GLY A 87 -1.04 7.95 -5.98
CA GLY A 87 -0.48 6.72 -5.45
C GLY A 87 0.17 6.90 -4.08
N VAL A 88 0.96 7.97 -3.90
CA VAL A 88 1.57 8.30 -2.61
C VAL A 88 0.50 8.57 -1.56
N LEU A 89 -0.54 9.32 -1.92
CA LEU A 89 -1.65 9.63 -1.03
C LEU A 89 -2.43 8.36 -0.63
N LEU A 90 -2.69 7.45 -1.58
CA LEU A 90 -3.36 6.18 -1.31
C LEU A 90 -2.58 5.32 -0.30
N ILE A 91 -1.26 5.21 -0.45
CA ILE A 91 -0.38 4.46 0.46
C ILE A 91 -0.46 5.03 1.88
N VAL A 92 -0.41 6.36 1.99
CA VAL A 92 -0.43 7.05 3.29
C VAL A 92 -1.80 6.94 3.95
N ILE A 93 -2.90 7.03 3.20
CA ILE A 93 -4.26 6.81 3.70
C ILE A 93 -4.42 5.36 4.21
N LEU A 94 -3.99 4.37 3.42
CA LEU A 94 -4.04 2.95 3.81
C LEU A 94 -3.25 2.67 5.09
N TYR A 95 -2.09 3.31 5.23
CA TYR A 95 -1.25 3.19 6.43
C TYR A 95 -1.89 3.85 7.65
N THR A 96 -2.40 5.07 7.47
CA THR A 96 -2.95 5.88 8.57
C THR A 96 -4.24 5.30 9.12
N LEU A 97 -5.11 4.77 8.25
CA LEU A 97 -6.40 4.17 8.64
C LEU A 97 -6.30 2.68 8.95
N ARG A 98 -5.10 2.11 9.00
CA ARG A 98 -4.90 0.67 9.27
C ARG A 98 -5.50 0.20 10.59
N THR A 99 -5.56 1.07 11.60
CA THR A 99 -6.12 0.76 12.92
C THR A 99 -7.65 0.59 12.90
N GLU A 100 -8.33 1.24 11.96
CA GLU A 100 -9.79 1.29 11.90
C GLU A 100 -10.30 0.73 10.56
N PRO A 101 -10.60 -0.59 10.48
CA PRO A 101 -10.94 -1.27 9.23
C PRO A 101 -12.13 -0.66 8.49
N GLN A 102 -13.14 -0.18 9.23
CA GLN A 102 -14.35 0.43 8.68
C GLN A 102 -14.04 1.79 8.03
N LEU A 103 -13.31 2.67 8.72
CA LEU A 103 -12.91 3.97 8.19
C LEU A 103 -11.96 3.83 7.01
N ARG A 104 -11.00 2.90 7.07
CA ARG A 104 -10.12 2.57 5.94
C ARG A 104 -10.94 2.22 4.69
N THR A 105 -11.92 1.35 4.85
CA THR A 105 -12.74 0.89 3.71
C THR A 105 -13.54 2.04 3.13
N ALA A 106 -14.19 2.85 3.98
CA ALA A 106 -14.97 4.00 3.52
C ALA A 106 -14.10 5.05 2.81
N VAL A 107 -13.01 5.49 3.44
CA VAL A 107 -12.14 6.53 2.87
C VAL A 107 -11.44 6.06 1.60
N CYS A 108 -10.90 4.84 1.57
CA CYS A 108 -10.28 4.31 0.35
C CYS A 108 -11.30 4.08 -0.75
N ALA A 109 -12.50 3.57 -0.45
CA ALA A 109 -13.54 3.38 -1.47
C ALA A 109 -13.97 4.72 -2.08
N VAL A 110 -14.22 5.74 -1.26
CA VAL A 110 -14.56 7.09 -1.75
C VAL A 110 -13.41 7.69 -2.55
N PHE A 111 -12.17 7.59 -2.07
CA PHE A 111 -10.99 8.10 -2.76
C PHE A 111 -10.78 7.44 -4.13
N LEU A 112 -10.90 6.10 -4.20
CA LEU A 112 -10.74 5.33 -5.43
C LEU A 112 -11.89 5.55 -6.40
N PHE A 113 -13.13 5.65 -5.90
CA PHE A 113 -14.30 5.96 -6.72
C PHE A 113 -14.27 7.37 -7.29
N CYS A 114 -13.78 8.35 -6.52
CA CYS A 114 -13.58 9.73 -6.99
C CYS A 114 -12.49 9.81 -8.06
N MET A 115 -11.41 9.03 -7.93
CA MET A 115 -10.35 8.94 -8.94
C MET A 115 -10.76 8.21 -10.22
N TYR A 116 -11.51 7.13 -10.07
CA TYR A 116 -11.91 6.26 -11.17
C TYR A 116 -13.43 6.12 -11.16
N MET A 117 -14.12 7.04 -11.84
CA MET A 117 -15.59 7.03 -12.00
C MET A 117 -16.08 5.93 -12.97
N ASP A 118 -15.35 4.81 -13.04
CA ASP A 118 -15.54 3.73 -14.00
C ASP A 118 -15.67 2.37 -13.29
N PHE A 119 -15.84 1.30 -14.08
CA PHE A 119 -15.82 -0.09 -13.62
C PHE A 119 -14.60 -0.43 -12.75
N TYR A 120 -13.45 0.20 -13.02
CA TYR A 120 -12.24 0.06 -12.22
C TYR A 120 -12.39 0.58 -10.78
N GLY A 121 -13.13 1.67 -10.57
CA GLY A 121 -13.44 2.17 -9.23
C GLY A 121 -14.30 1.18 -8.45
N ALA A 122 -15.32 0.59 -9.10
CA ALA A 122 -16.16 -0.44 -8.49
C ALA A 122 -15.34 -1.70 -8.13
N ALA A 123 -14.47 -2.16 -9.02
CA ALA A 123 -13.57 -3.29 -8.76
C ALA A 123 -12.62 -2.99 -7.59
N ALA A 124 -12.11 -1.76 -7.49
CA ALA A 124 -11.25 -1.34 -6.40
C ALA A 124 -11.99 -1.30 -5.06
N CYS A 125 -13.25 -0.84 -5.03
CA CYS A 125 -14.10 -0.93 -3.84
C CYS A 125 -14.27 -2.37 -3.35
N VAL A 126 -14.48 -3.32 -4.27
CA VAL A 126 -14.55 -4.75 -3.94
C VAL A 126 -13.21 -5.25 -3.40
N ALA A 127 -12.08 -4.85 -3.98
CA ALA A 127 -10.77 -5.23 -3.50
C ALA A 127 -10.50 -4.71 -2.06
N ILE A 128 -10.84 -3.45 -1.78
CA ILE A 128 -10.71 -2.88 -0.42
C ILE A 128 -11.66 -3.60 0.56
N PHE A 129 -12.87 -3.94 0.13
CA PHE A 129 -13.80 -4.74 0.94
C PHE A 129 -13.23 -6.12 1.27
N LEU A 130 -12.61 -6.81 0.31
CA LEU A 130 -11.93 -8.08 0.54
C LEU A 130 -10.71 -7.94 1.47
N ILE A 131 -9.94 -6.86 1.33
CA ILE A 131 -8.85 -6.52 2.27
C ILE A 131 -9.41 -6.34 3.69
N ASN A 132 -10.62 -5.81 3.83
CA ASN A 132 -11.25 -5.65 5.12
C ASN A 132 -11.65 -6.97 5.79
N ARG A 133 -12.05 -7.95 4.98
CA ARG A 133 -12.37 -9.31 5.42
C ARG A 133 -11.10 -10.16 5.62
N TYR A 134 -9.93 -9.65 5.26
CA TYR A 134 -8.69 -10.41 5.40
C TYR A 134 -8.27 -10.52 6.88
N ASN A 135 -8.26 -11.75 7.40
CA ASN A 135 -8.03 -12.02 8.82
C ASN A 135 -6.56 -11.86 9.27
N GLY A 136 -5.66 -11.56 8.32
CA GLY A 136 -4.22 -11.42 8.57
C GLY A 136 -3.47 -12.76 8.66
N GLU A 137 -4.18 -13.89 8.61
CA GLU A 137 -3.57 -15.21 8.61
C GLU A 137 -3.11 -15.58 7.20
N LYS A 138 -1.91 -16.16 7.09
CA LYS A 138 -1.38 -16.68 5.83
C LYS A 138 -2.30 -17.79 5.35
N GLY A 139 -2.96 -17.60 4.20
CA GLY A 139 -3.85 -18.60 3.63
C GLY A 139 -3.10 -19.93 3.43
N GLY A 140 -3.68 -21.03 3.90
CA GLY A 140 -3.09 -22.39 3.89
C GLY A 140 -2.93 -23.03 2.50
N GLY A 141 -3.11 -22.27 1.42
CA GLY A 141 -2.96 -22.74 0.05
C GLY A 141 -1.49 -22.90 -0.36
N ASN A 142 -1.24 -23.75 -1.35
CA ASN A 142 0.07 -23.93 -1.96
C ASN A 142 0.43 -22.66 -2.75
N GLY A 143 0.94 -21.62 -2.07
CA GLY A 143 1.24 -20.30 -2.64
C GLY A 143 2.13 -20.34 -3.89
N ARG A 144 2.87 -21.43 -4.10
CA ARG A 144 3.64 -21.69 -5.32
C ARG A 144 2.80 -21.66 -6.60
N ILE A 145 1.54 -22.09 -6.57
CA ILE A 145 0.67 -22.09 -7.75
C ILE A 145 0.30 -20.66 -8.15
N PHE A 146 0.03 -19.79 -7.18
CA PHE A 146 -0.19 -18.36 -7.43
C PHE A 146 1.07 -17.68 -7.96
N TYR A 147 2.25 -18.05 -7.46
CA TYR A 147 3.51 -17.54 -8.01
C TYR A 147 3.77 -18.02 -9.44
N LEU A 148 3.34 -19.23 -9.80
CA LEU A 148 3.44 -19.76 -11.17
C LEU A 148 2.49 -19.05 -12.15
N PHE A 149 1.37 -18.51 -11.66
CA PHE A 149 0.45 -17.72 -12.48
C PHE A 149 1.16 -16.50 -13.08
N TYR A 150 2.15 -15.92 -12.39
CA TYR A 150 2.89 -14.76 -12.85
C TYR A 150 3.68 -14.99 -14.17
N PRO A 151 4.64 -15.94 -14.24
CA PRO A 151 5.32 -16.24 -15.49
C PRO A 151 4.37 -16.81 -16.56
N LEU A 152 3.31 -17.53 -16.17
CA LEU A 152 2.38 -18.13 -17.12
C LEU A 152 1.63 -17.08 -17.95
N HIS A 153 1.06 -16.05 -17.31
CA HIS A 153 0.30 -15.04 -18.06
C HIS A 153 1.21 -14.18 -18.96
N LEU A 154 2.45 -13.91 -18.54
CA LEU A 154 3.44 -13.24 -19.39
C LEU A 154 3.79 -14.08 -20.63
N LEU A 155 3.88 -15.41 -20.47
CA LEU A 155 4.06 -16.32 -21.60
C LEU A 155 2.85 -16.33 -22.54
N VAL A 156 1.63 -16.30 -22.00
CA VAL A 156 0.40 -16.21 -22.80
C VAL A 156 0.36 -14.91 -23.60
N ILE A 157 0.64 -13.76 -22.98
CA ILE A 157 0.69 -12.47 -23.68
C ILE A 157 1.76 -12.49 -24.78
N ARG A 158 2.94 -13.05 -24.48
CA ARG A 158 3.99 -13.21 -25.48
C ARG A 158 3.58 -14.14 -26.63
N GLY A 159 2.88 -15.22 -26.33
CA GLY A 159 2.34 -16.14 -27.34
C GLY A 159 1.32 -15.45 -28.25
N ILE A 160 0.35 -14.73 -27.67
CA ILE A 160 -0.64 -13.96 -28.43
C ILE A 160 0.07 -12.93 -29.32
N LYS A 161 1.07 -12.21 -28.81
CA LYS A 161 1.84 -11.24 -29.59
C LYS A 161 2.53 -11.87 -30.80
N MET A 162 3.13 -13.06 -30.64
CA MET A 162 3.76 -13.78 -31.75
C MET A 162 2.74 -14.32 -32.78
N VAL A 163 1.55 -14.74 -32.34
CA VAL A 163 0.47 -15.22 -33.23
C VAL A 163 -0.16 -14.07 -34.01
N VAL A 164 -0.31 -12.89 -33.39
CA VAL A 164 -0.88 -11.68 -34.03
C VAL A 164 0.15 -10.97 -34.93
N GLY A 165 1.44 -11.33 -34.85
CA GLY A 165 2.48 -10.84 -35.78
C GLY A 165 2.93 -9.40 -35.52
N LEU A 166 2.98 -8.99 -34.24
CA LEU A 166 3.30 -7.62 -33.79
C LEU A 166 4.67 -7.53 -33.11
#